data_AF-A0A969P5D2-F1
#
_entry.id   AF-A0A969P5D2-F1
#
_cell.length_a   1.000
_cell.length_b   1.000
_cell.length_c   1.000
_cell.angle_alpha   90.00
_cell.angle_beta   90.00
_cell.angle_gamma   90.00
#
_symmetry.space_group_name_H-M   'P 1'
#
loop_
_entity.id
_entity.type
_entity.pdbx_description
1 polymer ?
#
loop_
_entity_poly.entity_id
_entity_poly.type
_entity_poly.pdbx_seq_one_letter_code
_entity_poly.pdbx_strand_id
1 'polypeptide(L)' 'MVIALLYLVLAGAFLVVIPSILYFYLQARWYVASSIERGFMYFMVFFFFPGLLLLSPFLNFRPRRRNVEG' A
#
# COMPACT_ATOMS: atom_id res chain seq x y z
N MET A 1 10.90 -19.92 -21.37
CA MET A 1 10.80 -19.95 -19.89
C MET A 1 11.11 -18.60 -19.24
N VAL A 2 12.20 -17.93 -19.61
CA VAL A 2 12.61 -16.62 -19.04
C VAL A 2 11.50 -15.55 -19.10
N ILE A 3 10.80 -15.43 -20.23
CA ILE A 3 9.70 -14.45 -20.39
C ILE A 3 8.56 -14.71 -19.39
N ALA A 4 8.17 -15.97 -19.20
CA ALA A 4 7.11 -16.31 -18.25
C ALA A 4 7.50 -15.97 -16.80
N LEU A 5 8.75 -16.26 -16.42
CA LEU A 5 9.29 -15.88 -15.10
C LEU A 5 9.34 -14.37 -14.93
N LEU A 6 9.75 -13.63 -15.96
CA LEU A 6 9.75 -12.17 -15.93
C LEU A 6 8.35 -11.62 -15.62
N TYR A 7 7.33 -12.06 -16.35
CA TYR A 7 5.96 -11.61 -16.11
C TYR A 7 5.42 -12.05 -14.75
N LEU A 8 5.79 -13.25 -14.27
CA LEU A 8 5.42 -13.71 -12.93
C LEU A 8 6.01 -12.80 -11.85
N VAL A 9 7.29 -12.44 -11.97
CA VAL A 9 7.96 -11.52 -11.03
C VAL A 9 7.35 -10.14 -11.09
N LEU A 10 7.10 -9.61 -12.29
CA LEU A 10 6.45 -8.30 -12.46
C LEU A 10 5.04 -8.29 -11.87
N ALA A 11 4.25 -9.34 -12.11
CA ALA A 11 2.91 -9.47 -11.54
C ALA A 11 2.95 -9.60 -10.01
N GLY A 12 3.87 -10.38 -9.46
CA GLY A 12 4.06 -10.51 -8.01
C GLY A 12 4.47 -9.18 -7.37
N ALA A 13 5.37 -8.44 -8.01
CA ALA A 13 5.76 -7.11 -7.56
C ALA A 13 4.59 -6.13 -7.58
N PHE A 14 3.81 -6.12 -8.68
CA PHE A 14 2.70 -5.21 -8.90
C PHE A 14 1.48 -5.50 -8.00
N LEU A 15 1.14 -6.78 -7.77
CA LEU A 15 -0.06 -7.19 -7.04
C LEU A 15 0.18 -7.39 -5.53
N VAL A 16 1.41 -7.68 -5.11
CA VAL A 16 1.69 -8.05 -3.71
C VAL A 16 2.73 -7.14 -3.09
N VAL A 17 3.94 -7.07 -3.64
CA VAL A 17 5.08 -6.41 -2.97
C VAL A 17 4.87 -4.91 -2.87
N ILE A 18 4.62 -4.23 -3.99
CA ILE A 18 4.46 -2.76 -4.01
C ILE A 18 3.18 -2.32 -3.27
N PRO A 19 2.01 -2.95 -3.46
CA PRO A 19 0.81 -2.62 -2.69
C PRO A 19 0.99 -2.77 -1.18
N SER A 20 1.73 -3.79 -0.72
CA SER A 20 2.03 -3.98 0.70
C SER A 20 2.84 -2.80 1.26
N ILE A 21 3.90 -2.40 0.56
CA ILE A 21 4.72 -1.25 0.95
C ILE A 21 3.89 0.04 0.92
N LEU A 22 3.04 0.20 -0.10
CA LEU A 22 2.17 1.36 -0.26
C LEU A 22 1.22 1.51 0.93
N TYR A 23 0.62 0.43 1.43
CA TYR A 23 -0.21 0.49 2.63
C TYR A 23 0.53 1.07 3.85
N PHE A 24 1.77 0.64 4.10
CA PHE A 24 2.58 1.18 5.20
C PHE A 24 2.96 2.65 4.98
N TYR A 25 3.32 3.02 3.74
CA TYR A 25 3.62 4.40 3.39
C TYR A 25 2.41 5.32 3.60
N LEU A 26 1.23 4.90 3.14
CA LEU A 26 -0.02 5.62 3.34
C LEU A 26 -0.32 5.77 4.84
N GLN A 27 -0.26 4.69 5.61
CA GLN A 27 -0.50 4.71 7.05
C GLN A 27 0.44 5.66 7.79
N ALA A 28 1.74 5.62 7.48
CA ALA A 28 2.76 6.40 8.18
C ALA A 28 2.63 7.91 7.94
N ARG A 29 2.22 8.32 6.73
CA ARG A 29 2.26 9.73 6.33
C ARG A 29 0.90 10.38 6.11
N TRP A 30 -0.20 9.65 6.32
CA TRP A 30 -1.55 10.13 6.01
C TRP A 30 -1.92 11.47 6.65
N TYR A 31 -1.40 11.81 7.84
CA TYR A 31 -1.76 13.05 8.52
C TYR A 31 -0.73 14.19 8.35
N VAL A 32 0.43 13.90 7.76
CA VAL A 32 1.58 14.82 7.68
C VAL A 32 2.06 15.09 6.24
N ALA A 33 1.48 14.42 5.23
CA ALA A 33 1.88 14.58 3.84
C ALA A 33 1.55 15.98 3.28
N SER A 34 2.47 16.52 2.47
CA SER A 34 2.29 17.78 1.73
C SER A 34 1.27 17.65 0.59
N SER A 35 0.86 18.75 -0.04
CA SER A 35 -0.11 18.73 -1.16
C SER A 35 0.38 17.93 -2.37
N ILE A 36 1.63 18.11 -2.76
CA ILE A 36 2.27 17.37 -3.86
C ILE A 36 2.38 15.88 -3.50
N GLU A 37 2.82 15.59 -2.28
CA GLU A 37 2.93 14.22 -1.80
C GLU A 37 1.57 13.53 -1.77
N ARG A 38 0.51 14.23 -1.33
CA ARG A 38 -0.85 13.70 -1.34
C ARG A 38 -1.31 13.36 -2.76
N GLY A 39 -1.03 14.21 -3.74
CA GLY A 39 -1.33 13.93 -5.14
C GLY A 39 -0.63 12.67 -5.63
N PHE A 40 0.65 12.50 -5.29
CA PHE A 40 1.40 11.30 -5.61
C PHE A 40 0.85 10.05 -4.91
N MET A 41 0.46 10.15 -3.63
CA MET A 41 -0.19 9.06 -2.88
C MET A 41 -1.46 8.58 -3.59
N TYR A 42 -2.31 9.49 -4.05
CA TYR A 42 -3.52 9.11 -4.80
C TYR A 42 -3.19 8.45 -6.13
N PHE A 43 -2.21 8.98 -6.88
CA PHE A 43 -1.75 8.34 -8.11
C PHE A 43 -1.30 6.89 -7.87
N MET A 44 -0.48 6.66 -6.83
CA MET A 44 -0.02 5.32 -6.46
C MET A 44 -1.20 4.38 -6.10
N VAL A 45 -2.20 4.88 -5.37
CA VAL A 45 -3.40 4.09 -5.03
C VAL A 45 -4.15 3.66 -6.29
N PHE A 46 -4.34 4.54 -7.27
CA PHE A 46 -5.03 4.19 -8.51
C PHE A 46 -4.20 3.26 -9.39
N PHE A 47 -2.89 3.51 -9.49
CA PHE A 47 -2.00 2.70 -10.31
C PHE A 47 -1.90 1.26 -9.79
N PHE A 48 -1.86 1.07 -8.46
CA PHE A 48 -1.79 -0.24 -7.81
C PHE A 48 -3.12 -0.74 -7.23
N PHE A 49 -4.24 -0.14 -7.65
CA PHE A 49 -5.58 -0.43 -7.09
C PHE A 49 -5.93 -1.93 -7.05
N PRO A 50 -5.67 -2.74 -8.11
CA PRO A 50 -5.98 -4.17 -8.08
C PRO A 50 -5.26 -4.92 -6.95
N GLY A 51 -3.99 -4.59 -6.69
CA GLY A 51 -3.21 -5.21 -5.63
C GLY A 51 -3.63 -4.74 -4.23
N LEU A 52 -3.99 -3.46 -4.08
CA LEU A 52 -4.57 -2.96 -2.84
C LEU A 52 -5.89 -3.68 -2.53
N LEU A 53 -6.78 -3.82 -3.52
CA LEU A 53 -8.04 -4.53 -3.36
C LEU A 53 -7.83 -5.99 -2.91
N LEU A 54 -6.85 -6.68 -3.51
CA LEU A 54 -6.48 -8.06 -3.16
C LEU A 54 -6.05 -8.20 -1.69
N LEU A 55 -5.25 -7.26 -1.18
CA LEU A 55 -4.70 -7.30 0.17
C LEU A 55 -5.65 -6.70 1.23
N SER A 56 -6.64 -5.92 0.81
CA SER A 56 -7.56 -5.19 1.69
C SER A 56 -8.26 -6.03 2.77
N PRO A 57 -8.64 -7.31 2.55
CA PRO A 57 -9.31 -8.10 3.59
C PRO A 57 -8.37 -8.52 4.73
N PHE A 58 -7.06 -8.49 4.52
CA PHE A 58 -6.07 -9.03 5.47
C PHE A 58 -5.46 -7.95 6.38
N LEU A 59 -5.55 -6.68 6.00
CA LEU A 59 -4.90 -5.58 6.68
C LEU A 59 -5.90 -4.79 7.53
N ASN A 60 -5.56 -4.54 8.79
CA ASN A 60 -6.40 -3.77 9.72
C ASN A 60 -5.61 -2.59 10.30
N PHE A 61 -5.88 -1.39 9.81
CA PHE A 61 -5.24 -0.15 10.26
C PHE A 61 -6.06 0.61 11.30
N ARG A 62 -6.93 -0.09 12.05
CA ARG A 62 -7.65 0.51 13.16
C ARG A 62 -6.66 1.09 14.17
N PRO A 63 -6.88 2.33 14.66
CA PRO A 63 -6.07 2.89 15.74
C PRO A 63 -5.99 1.94 16.94
N ARG A 64 -4.78 1.78 17.48
CA ARG A 64 -4.56 0.98 18.69
C ARG A 64 -5.21 1.70 19.87
N ARG A 65 -5.71 0.91 20.83
CA ARG A 65 -6.26 1.48 22.08
C ARG A 65 -5.18 2.29 22.78
N ARG A 66 -5.51 3.51 23.17
CA ARG A 66 -4.65 4.37 23.99
C ARG A 66 -4.62 3.80 25.41
N ASN A 67 -3.44 3.67 26.02
CA ASN A 67 -3.37 3.43 27.46
C ASN A 67 -3.81 4.71 28.19
N VAL A 68 -4.76 4.58 29.13
CA VAL A 68 -5.38 5.70 29.85
C VAL A 68 -4.77 5.85 31.26
N GLU A 69 -3.74 5.09 31.59
CA GLU A 69 -2.97 5.28 32.82
C GLU A 69 -2.19 6.61 32.74
N GLY A 70 -2.59 7.54 33.60
CA GLY A 70 -1.94 8.81 33.88
C GLY A 70 -1.52 8.88 35.33
#